data_AF-U3LPD8-F1
#
_entry.id   AF-U3LPD8-F1
#
_cell.length_a   1.000
_cell.length_b   1.000
_cell.length_c   1.000
_cell.angle_alpha   90.00
_cell.angle_beta   90.00
_cell.angle_gamma   90.00
#
_symmetry.space_group_name_H-M   'P 1'
#
loop_
_entity.id
_entity.type
_entity.pdbx_description
1 polymer ?
#
loop_
_entity_poly.entity_id
_entity_poly.type
_entity_poly.pdbx_seq_one_letter_code
_entity_poly.pdbx_strand_id
1 'polypeptide(L)'
;MSKNYPVDDSGDLKMEPIAQLLPDDHRILDAAYAALQQLDEACISGDAERRETAANRFEACIWKLNGKTFFGASADDQQAANVISEYCRADAGIVPMWGQHGDFIIESLGGIRTRVKTEAGCMMGYLSASFHVVDLGAIFVSETGYRSYMFQFSDILPGETVKSHVARVFQNLLDARKKPVFVDAEHRDSLAAEPLPEWMTQISPPPDRTPETLPDGFVRVTALLPASKAYIARKWSVAAQDCISDIVRQKRVEALAARERELAKLRAQSPKEYKQQLIKVQQYREFYVGARCEIAKVNHPVSARDIGTVVKIVTIYDSGTIVAHDDKPPRYRYNNRGRKIIEYDPRCIMTYYSADNLKLIEEKDDDRNG
;
A
#
# COMPACT_ATOMS: atom_id res chain seq x y z
N MET A 1 -19.37 17.25 17.43
CA MET A 1 -19.21 18.20 16.31
C MET A 1 -17.87 18.89 16.47
N SER A 2 -16.84 18.48 15.72
CA SER A 2 -15.55 19.17 15.70
C SER A 2 -15.61 20.27 14.66
N LYS A 3 -15.61 21.53 15.09
CA LYS A 3 -15.76 22.74 14.26
C LYS A 3 -14.47 23.20 13.55
N ASN A 4 -13.38 22.42 13.57
CA ASN A 4 -12.05 22.96 13.23
C ASN A 4 -11.32 22.26 12.07
N TYR A 5 -12.00 21.47 11.24
CA TYR A 5 -11.54 21.27 9.86
C TYR A 5 -12.55 21.99 8.98
N PRO A 6 -12.18 23.06 8.25
CA PRO A 6 -13.00 23.48 7.14
C PRO A 6 -13.10 22.26 6.22
N VAL A 7 -14.31 21.73 6.06
CA VAL A 7 -14.54 20.67 5.09
C VAL A 7 -14.31 21.32 3.75
N ASP A 8 -13.17 21.00 3.13
CA ASP A 8 -12.90 21.43 1.77
C ASP A 8 -13.79 20.63 0.83
N ASP A 9 -15.06 21.03 0.77
CA ASP A 9 -16.09 20.42 -0.07
C ASP A 9 -15.88 20.76 -1.57
N SER A 10 -14.81 21.50 -1.93
CA SER A 10 -14.58 21.93 -3.32
C SER A 10 -14.41 20.75 -4.28
N GLY A 11 -13.76 19.68 -3.83
CA GLY A 11 -13.63 18.43 -4.57
C GLY A 11 -14.97 17.73 -4.74
N ASP A 12 -15.77 17.62 -3.67
CA ASP A 12 -17.08 16.96 -3.71
C ASP A 12 -18.09 17.73 -4.60
N LEU A 13 -18.06 19.07 -4.55
CA LEU A 13 -18.87 19.95 -5.41
C LEU A 13 -18.50 19.84 -6.89
N LYS A 14 -17.23 19.61 -7.22
CA LYS A 14 -16.77 19.37 -8.60
C LYS A 14 -17.28 18.04 -9.15
N MET A 15 -17.35 17.00 -8.32
CA MET A 15 -17.68 15.64 -8.75
C MET A 15 -19.18 15.40 -8.95
N GLU A 16 -20.05 16.02 -8.16
CA GLU A 16 -21.51 15.79 -8.24
C GLU A 16 -22.11 15.93 -9.65
N PRO A 17 -21.87 17.01 -10.44
CA PRO A 17 -22.44 17.12 -11.79
C PRO A 17 -21.92 16.06 -12.77
N ILE A 18 -20.65 15.65 -12.63
CA ILE A 18 -20.05 14.60 -13.46
C ILE A 18 -20.66 13.25 -13.09
N ALA A 19 -20.80 12.98 -11.79
CA ALA A 19 -21.34 11.75 -11.24
C ALA A 19 -22.82 11.50 -11.61
N GLN A 20 -23.60 12.55 -11.86
CA GLN A 20 -24.99 12.42 -12.35
C GLN A 20 -25.10 11.78 -13.73
N LEU A 21 -24.03 11.88 -14.54
CA LEU A 21 -23.96 11.29 -15.89
C LEU A 21 -23.41 9.86 -15.88
N LEU A 22 -22.95 9.36 -14.74
CA LEU A 22 -22.36 8.03 -14.60
C LEU A 22 -23.41 6.98 -14.21
N PRO A 23 -23.20 5.69 -14.53
CA PRO A 23 -24.08 4.61 -14.05
C PRO A 23 -24.15 4.53 -12.51
N ASP A 24 -25.28 4.08 -11.97
CA ASP A 24 -25.46 3.80 -10.53
C ASP A 24 -25.23 2.32 -10.15
N ASP A 25 -24.92 1.48 -11.14
CA ASP A 25 -24.73 0.04 -10.99
C ASP A 25 -23.29 -0.41 -11.30
N HIS A 26 -23.08 -1.71 -11.46
CA HIS A 26 -21.76 -2.31 -11.70
C HIS A 26 -21.04 -1.75 -12.94
N ARG A 27 -21.76 -1.16 -13.90
CA ARG A 27 -21.19 -0.54 -15.11
C ARG A 27 -20.36 0.71 -14.82
N ILE A 28 -20.35 1.17 -13.56
CA ILE A 28 -19.42 2.23 -13.12
C ILE A 28 -17.95 1.81 -13.27
N LEU A 29 -17.65 0.51 -13.21
CA LEU A 29 -16.30 -0.01 -13.45
C LEU A 29 -15.90 0.12 -14.92
N ASP A 30 -16.81 -0.24 -15.84
CA ASP A 30 -16.62 -0.04 -17.29
C ASP A 30 -16.47 1.46 -17.62
N ALA A 31 -17.23 2.32 -16.94
CA ALA A 31 -17.15 3.77 -17.11
C ALA A 31 -15.81 4.34 -16.64
N ALA A 32 -15.24 3.80 -15.56
CA ALA A 32 -13.91 4.15 -15.08
C ALA A 32 -12.83 3.72 -16.09
N TYR A 33 -12.92 2.49 -16.61
CA TYR A 33 -11.99 2.00 -17.63
C TYR A 33 -12.04 2.85 -18.91
N ALA A 34 -13.24 3.18 -19.39
CA ALA A 34 -13.43 4.07 -20.55
C ALA A 34 -12.87 5.49 -20.31
N ALA A 35 -12.94 5.99 -19.07
CA ALA A 35 -12.32 7.26 -18.71
C ALA A 35 -10.78 7.18 -18.80
N LEU A 36 -10.17 6.06 -18.41
CA LEU A 36 -8.72 5.84 -18.58
C LEU A 36 -8.32 5.74 -20.05
N GLN A 37 -9.14 5.13 -20.92
CA GLN A 37 -8.89 5.13 -22.36
C GLN A 37 -8.88 6.57 -22.94
N GLN A 38 -9.85 7.38 -22.53
CA GLN A 38 -9.91 8.79 -22.94
C GLN A 38 -8.73 9.60 -22.40
N LEU A 39 -8.30 9.30 -21.17
CA LEU A 39 -7.15 9.92 -20.53
C LEU A 39 -5.86 9.59 -21.28
N ASP A 40 -5.67 8.32 -21.66
CA ASP A 40 -4.53 7.86 -22.44
C ASP A 40 -4.41 8.59 -23.77
N GLU A 41 -5.50 8.62 -24.54
CA GLU A 41 -5.58 9.35 -25.81
C GLU A 41 -5.23 10.84 -25.63
N ALA A 42 -5.77 11.49 -24.59
CA ALA A 42 -5.55 12.90 -24.32
C ALA A 42 -4.11 13.22 -23.87
N CYS A 43 -3.49 12.32 -23.10
CA CYS A 43 -2.07 12.41 -22.76
C CYS A 43 -1.21 12.29 -24.02
N ILE A 44 -1.46 11.28 -24.85
CA ILE A 44 -0.72 11.05 -26.10
C ILE A 44 -0.90 12.22 -27.07
N SER A 45 -2.11 12.78 -27.21
CA SER A 45 -2.37 13.91 -28.10
C SER A 45 -1.89 15.26 -27.53
N GLY A 46 -1.47 15.32 -26.26
CA GLY A 46 -1.10 16.57 -25.59
C GLY A 46 -2.27 17.50 -25.28
N ASP A 47 -3.50 16.99 -25.28
CA ASP A 47 -4.72 17.79 -25.04
C ASP A 47 -4.99 17.89 -23.53
N ALA A 48 -4.69 19.05 -22.95
CA ALA A 48 -4.80 19.26 -21.51
C ALA A 48 -6.26 19.29 -21.01
N GLU A 49 -7.20 19.81 -21.81
CA GLU A 49 -8.60 19.94 -21.42
C GLU A 49 -9.30 18.58 -21.46
N ARG A 50 -9.07 17.79 -22.52
CA ARG A 50 -9.57 16.40 -22.57
C ARG A 50 -8.97 15.55 -21.47
N ARG A 51 -7.70 15.77 -21.12
CA ARG A 51 -7.02 15.06 -20.04
C ARG A 51 -7.65 15.35 -18.69
N GLU A 52 -7.87 16.62 -18.35
CA GLU A 52 -8.55 17.00 -17.12
C GLU A 52 -9.98 16.43 -17.09
N THR A 53 -10.72 16.51 -18.19
CA THR A 53 -12.08 15.96 -18.29
C THR A 53 -12.10 14.46 -18.03
N ALA A 54 -11.19 13.70 -18.64
CA ALA A 54 -11.08 12.26 -18.47
C ALA A 54 -10.65 11.88 -17.05
N ALA A 55 -9.67 12.58 -16.48
CA ALA A 55 -9.23 12.39 -15.09
C ALA A 55 -10.38 12.65 -14.09
N ASN A 56 -11.10 13.77 -14.24
CA ASN A 56 -12.25 14.07 -13.39
C ASN A 56 -13.36 13.02 -13.54
N ARG A 57 -13.57 12.48 -14.75
CA ARG A 57 -14.55 11.41 -14.98
C ARG A 57 -14.17 10.13 -14.24
N PHE A 58 -12.88 9.76 -14.24
CA PHE A 58 -12.37 8.62 -13.49
C PHE A 58 -12.52 8.84 -11.97
N GLU A 59 -12.10 10.00 -11.45
CA GLU A 59 -12.25 10.36 -10.04
C GLU A 59 -13.73 10.38 -9.61
N ALA A 60 -14.64 10.87 -10.46
CA ALA A 60 -16.07 10.85 -10.20
C ALA A 60 -16.63 9.42 -10.10
N CYS A 61 -16.05 8.44 -10.81
CA CYS A 61 -16.41 7.03 -10.65
C CYS A 61 -16.03 6.53 -9.25
N ILE A 62 -14.82 6.84 -8.78
CA ILE A 62 -14.35 6.52 -7.42
C ILE A 62 -15.26 7.17 -6.38
N TRP A 63 -15.46 8.48 -6.52
CA TRP A 63 -16.27 9.28 -5.60
C TRP A 63 -17.71 8.76 -5.50
N LYS A 64 -18.34 8.47 -6.65
CA LYS A 64 -19.71 7.96 -6.72
C LYS A 64 -19.80 6.55 -6.14
N LEU A 65 -18.86 5.66 -6.47
CA LEU A 65 -18.81 4.30 -5.93
C LEU A 65 -18.59 4.30 -4.41
N ASN A 66 -17.78 5.24 -3.89
CA ASN A 66 -17.52 5.42 -2.46
C ASN A 66 -18.69 6.06 -1.69
N GLY A 67 -19.80 6.37 -2.38
CA GLY A 67 -20.99 6.95 -1.77
C GLY A 67 -20.91 8.46 -1.62
N LYS A 68 -20.40 9.15 -2.65
CA LYS A 68 -20.35 10.61 -2.76
C LYS A 68 -19.38 11.29 -1.80
N THR A 69 -18.19 10.71 -1.65
CA THR A 69 -17.09 11.32 -0.87
C THR A 69 -15.76 10.66 -1.27
N PHE A 70 -14.65 11.38 -1.16
CA PHE A 70 -13.31 10.78 -1.26
C PHE A 70 -12.79 10.21 0.07
N PHE A 71 -13.44 10.53 1.20
CA PHE A 71 -12.97 10.08 2.50
C PHE A 71 -12.98 8.55 2.59
N GLY A 72 -11.84 7.97 2.97
CA GLY A 72 -11.68 6.52 3.11
C GLY A 72 -11.66 5.74 1.80
N ALA A 73 -11.70 6.39 0.62
CA ALA A 73 -11.81 5.70 -0.68
C ALA A 73 -10.64 4.76 -1.00
N SER A 74 -9.50 4.90 -0.31
CA SER A 74 -8.29 4.06 -0.46
C SER A 74 -7.87 3.36 0.84
N ALA A 75 -8.75 3.25 1.84
CA ALA A 75 -8.38 2.76 3.17
C ALA A 75 -7.98 1.26 3.20
N ASP A 76 -8.58 0.45 2.33
CA ASP A 76 -8.31 -0.99 2.21
C ASP A 76 -8.69 -1.50 0.81
N ASP A 77 -8.35 -2.76 0.51
CA ASP A 77 -8.54 -3.38 -0.82
C ASP A 77 -10.00 -3.44 -1.29
N GLN A 78 -10.97 -3.30 -0.40
CA GLN A 78 -12.40 -3.31 -0.71
C GLN A 78 -12.98 -1.90 -0.94
N GLN A 79 -12.17 -0.85 -0.72
CA GLN A 79 -12.61 0.53 -0.93
C GLN A 79 -12.61 0.92 -2.41
N ALA A 80 -13.48 1.88 -2.74
CA ALA A 80 -13.84 2.21 -4.11
C ALA A 80 -12.62 2.49 -5.03
N ALA A 81 -11.60 3.20 -4.55
CA ALA A 81 -10.42 3.49 -5.35
C ALA A 81 -9.63 2.22 -5.66
N ASN A 82 -9.42 1.35 -4.66
CA ASN A 82 -8.66 0.12 -4.84
C ASN A 82 -9.42 -0.90 -5.69
N VAL A 83 -10.74 -1.00 -5.54
CA VAL A 83 -11.60 -1.85 -6.40
C VAL A 83 -11.56 -1.39 -7.85
N ILE A 84 -11.68 -0.08 -8.11
CA ILE A 84 -11.62 0.46 -9.48
C ILE A 84 -10.21 0.31 -10.07
N SER A 85 -9.16 0.64 -9.31
CA SER A 85 -7.79 0.51 -9.78
C SER A 85 -7.40 -0.94 -10.09
N GLU A 86 -7.90 -1.90 -9.31
CA GLU A 86 -7.69 -3.33 -9.58
C GLU A 86 -8.48 -3.79 -10.80
N TYR A 87 -9.75 -3.40 -10.92
CA TYR A 87 -10.55 -3.68 -12.12
C TYR A 87 -9.90 -3.12 -13.39
N CYS A 88 -9.31 -1.92 -13.29
CA CYS A 88 -8.66 -1.25 -14.41
C CYS A 88 -7.17 -1.60 -14.56
N ARG A 89 -6.63 -2.52 -13.77
CA ARG A 89 -5.20 -2.85 -13.80
C ARG A 89 -4.80 -3.39 -15.18
N ALA A 90 -3.64 -2.98 -15.68
CA ALA A 90 -3.06 -3.60 -16.85
C ALA A 90 -2.53 -5.00 -16.54
N ASP A 91 -2.69 -5.93 -17.49
CA ASP A 91 -2.16 -7.29 -17.35
C ASP A 91 -0.65 -7.27 -17.04
N ALA A 92 -0.21 -8.23 -16.22
CA ALA A 92 1.18 -8.28 -15.79
C ALA A 92 2.13 -8.48 -17.00
N GLY A 93 3.19 -7.68 -17.04
CA GLY A 93 4.12 -7.62 -18.17
C GLY A 93 3.68 -6.70 -19.32
N ILE A 94 2.44 -6.22 -19.32
CA ILE A 94 1.92 -5.28 -20.32
C ILE A 94 2.10 -3.84 -19.85
N VAL A 95 2.48 -2.97 -20.77
CA VAL A 95 2.61 -1.54 -20.50
C VAL A 95 1.20 -0.96 -20.26
N PRO A 96 0.96 -0.29 -19.13
CA PRO A 96 -0.35 0.29 -18.83
C PRO A 96 -0.63 1.54 -19.68
N MET A 97 -1.92 1.88 -19.81
CA MET A 97 -2.36 3.21 -20.22
C MET A 97 -2.07 4.24 -19.12
N TRP A 98 -2.09 5.52 -19.47
CA TRP A 98 -2.01 6.59 -18.47
C TRP A 98 -3.11 6.48 -17.39
N GLY A 99 -2.70 6.51 -16.12
CA GLY A 99 -3.60 6.39 -14.97
C GLY A 99 -3.93 4.96 -14.53
N GLN A 100 -3.53 3.93 -15.28
CA GLN A 100 -3.66 2.55 -14.85
C GLN A 100 -2.53 2.12 -13.90
N HIS A 101 -2.87 1.18 -13.01
CA HIS A 101 -1.86 0.39 -12.33
C HIS A 101 -1.19 -0.57 -13.31
N GLY A 102 0.14 -0.68 -13.24
CA GLY A 102 0.90 -1.57 -14.13
C GLY A 102 2.14 -2.15 -13.47
N ASP A 103 2.59 -3.27 -14.01
CA ASP A 103 3.78 -4.00 -13.58
C ASP A 103 4.48 -4.61 -14.80
N PHE A 104 5.55 -3.98 -15.28
CA PHE A 104 6.16 -4.29 -16.58
C PHE A 104 7.68 -4.06 -16.57
N ILE A 105 8.36 -4.46 -17.65
CA ILE A 105 9.81 -4.21 -17.82
C ILE A 105 10.06 -3.07 -18.78
N ILE A 106 11.04 -2.25 -18.44
CA ILE A 106 11.72 -1.37 -19.40
C ILE A 106 13.22 -1.65 -19.41
N GLU A 107 13.87 -1.15 -20.45
CA GLU A 107 15.32 -1.25 -20.64
C GLU A 107 15.86 0.15 -20.94
N SER A 108 16.98 0.51 -20.32
CA SER A 108 17.69 1.76 -20.61
C SER A 108 18.45 1.69 -21.94
N LEU A 109 18.96 2.83 -22.41
CA LEU A 109 19.79 2.86 -23.63
C LEU A 109 21.08 2.02 -23.49
N GLY A 110 21.56 1.84 -22.27
CA GLY A 110 22.73 1.02 -21.94
C GLY A 110 22.42 -0.46 -21.67
N GLY A 111 21.18 -0.91 -21.91
CA GLY A 111 20.78 -2.31 -21.72
C GLY A 111 20.47 -2.71 -20.28
N ILE A 112 20.23 -1.75 -19.39
CA ILE A 112 19.91 -2.03 -17.98
C ILE A 112 18.40 -2.25 -17.87
N ARG A 113 18.01 -3.44 -17.40
CA ARG A 113 16.60 -3.81 -17.23
C ARG A 113 16.11 -3.42 -15.84
N THR A 114 14.90 -2.88 -15.78
CA THR A 114 14.22 -2.53 -14.53
C THR A 114 12.75 -2.91 -14.61
N ARG A 115 12.23 -3.47 -13.52
CA ARG A 115 10.81 -3.72 -13.34
C ARG A 115 10.18 -2.44 -12.82
N VAL A 116 9.18 -1.96 -13.53
CA VAL A 116 8.46 -0.74 -13.22
C VAL A 116 7.10 -1.10 -12.68
N LYS A 117 6.77 -0.58 -11.51
CA LYS A 117 5.40 -0.51 -11.03
C LYS A 117 4.89 0.90 -11.14
N THR A 118 3.75 1.09 -11.79
CA THR A 118 3.05 2.37 -11.81
C THR A 118 1.78 2.26 -11.01
N GLU A 119 1.51 3.29 -10.21
CA GLU A 119 0.31 3.36 -9.37
C GLU A 119 -0.30 4.77 -9.46
N ALA A 120 -1.63 4.82 -9.37
CA ALA A 120 -2.41 6.04 -9.37
C ALA A 120 -3.23 6.08 -8.08
N GLY A 121 -3.20 7.23 -7.39
CA GLY A 121 -4.01 7.42 -6.18
C GLY A 121 -5.50 7.57 -6.49
N CYS A 122 -6.31 7.72 -5.45
CA CYS A 122 -7.74 8.08 -5.61
C CYS A 122 -7.96 9.44 -6.28
N MET A 123 -6.93 10.29 -6.26
CA MET A 123 -6.85 11.54 -7.00
C MET A 123 -5.74 11.44 -8.03
N MET A 124 -6.09 11.75 -9.27
CA MET A 124 -5.23 11.62 -10.44
C MET A 124 -4.18 12.74 -10.54
N GLY A 125 -4.16 13.69 -9.61
CA GLY A 125 -3.18 14.78 -9.59
C GLY A 125 -1.72 14.35 -9.42
N TYR A 126 -1.47 13.13 -8.93
CA TYR A 126 -0.11 12.59 -8.79
C TYR A 126 -0.07 11.13 -9.25
N LEU A 127 0.92 10.84 -10.10
CA LEU A 127 1.28 9.51 -10.55
C LEU A 127 2.57 9.08 -9.86
N SER A 128 2.71 7.79 -9.59
CA SER A 128 3.95 7.22 -9.09
C SER A 128 4.49 6.14 -10.02
N ALA A 129 5.81 6.07 -10.10
CA ALA A 129 6.55 4.98 -10.71
C ALA A 129 7.62 4.50 -9.73
N SER A 130 7.76 3.18 -9.62
CA SER A 130 8.74 2.52 -8.77
C SER A 130 9.60 1.61 -9.62
N PHE A 131 10.91 1.85 -9.61
CA PHE A 131 11.91 1.08 -10.33
C PHE A 131 12.52 0.04 -9.41
N HIS A 132 12.47 -1.22 -9.81
CA HIS A 132 13.03 -2.35 -9.10
C HIS A 132 14.09 -3.03 -9.97
N VAL A 133 15.24 -3.30 -9.37
CA VAL A 133 16.34 -4.02 -10.04
C VAL A 133 15.88 -5.40 -10.50
N VAL A 134 16.17 -5.72 -11.76
CA VAL A 134 15.91 -7.04 -12.35
C VAL A 134 17.16 -7.91 -12.21
N ASP A 135 18.29 -7.37 -12.65
CA ASP A 135 19.59 -8.03 -12.70
C ASP A 135 20.48 -7.60 -11.54
N LEU A 136 20.60 -8.46 -10.52
CA LEU A 136 21.26 -8.12 -9.25
C LEU A 136 22.77 -7.91 -9.38
N GLY A 137 23.41 -8.51 -10.38
CA GLY A 137 24.82 -8.28 -10.69
C GLY A 137 25.10 -7.05 -11.56
N ALA A 138 24.07 -6.33 -12.00
CA ALA A 138 24.21 -5.17 -12.88
C ALA A 138 24.22 -3.86 -12.11
N ILE A 139 24.66 -2.80 -12.80
CA ILE A 139 24.56 -1.43 -12.30
C ILE A 139 23.10 -0.99 -12.26
N PHE A 140 22.75 -0.19 -11.26
CA PHE A 140 21.40 0.29 -11.04
C PHE A 140 21.38 1.75 -10.56
N VAL A 141 20.19 2.34 -10.44
CA VAL A 141 20.02 3.73 -9.98
C VAL A 141 20.15 3.90 -8.46
N SER A 142 20.20 2.80 -7.68
CA SER A 142 20.21 2.79 -6.21
C SER A 142 20.92 1.55 -5.66
N GLU A 143 21.60 1.68 -4.51
CA GLU A 143 22.26 0.59 -3.78
C GLU A 143 21.26 -0.40 -3.16
N THR A 144 20.02 0.06 -2.91
CA THR A 144 18.95 -0.80 -2.36
C THR A 144 18.27 -1.66 -3.43
N GLY A 145 18.59 -1.47 -4.71
CA GLY A 145 17.84 -2.08 -5.81
C GLY A 145 16.43 -1.49 -6.03
N TYR A 146 16.10 -0.37 -5.37
CA TYR A 146 14.79 0.28 -5.46
C TYR A 146 14.90 1.81 -5.62
N ARG A 147 14.02 2.39 -6.43
CA ARG A 147 13.86 3.85 -6.54
C ARG A 147 12.41 4.21 -6.87
N SER A 148 11.77 5.04 -6.05
CA SER A 148 10.49 5.66 -6.37
C SER A 148 10.67 7.00 -7.08
N TYR A 149 9.66 7.37 -7.85
CA TYR A 149 9.52 8.64 -8.55
C TYR A 149 8.04 9.04 -8.57
N MET A 150 7.75 10.30 -8.27
CA MET A 150 6.42 10.87 -8.37
C MET A 150 6.44 11.98 -9.42
N PHE A 151 5.38 12.07 -10.21
CA PHE A 151 5.25 13.05 -11.28
C PHE A 151 3.79 13.43 -11.50
N GLN A 152 3.60 14.54 -12.22
CA GLN A 152 2.29 15.07 -12.58
C GLN A 152 2.05 14.90 -14.08
N PHE A 153 0.80 15.00 -14.50
CA PHE A 153 0.45 14.99 -15.93
C PHE A 153 1.10 16.14 -16.73
N SER A 154 1.50 17.23 -16.08
CA SER A 154 2.24 18.32 -16.71
C SER A 154 3.67 17.93 -17.12
N ASP A 155 4.22 16.87 -16.54
CA ASP A 155 5.58 16.38 -16.83
C ASP A 155 5.61 15.43 -18.05
N ILE A 156 4.42 15.07 -18.57
CA ILE A 156 4.26 14.19 -19.72
C ILE A 156 4.37 15.01 -21.00
N LEU A 157 5.31 14.62 -21.87
CA LEU A 157 5.47 15.28 -23.16
C LEU A 157 4.40 14.77 -24.15
N PRO A 158 3.89 15.63 -25.05
CA PRO A 158 2.99 15.19 -26.11
C PRO A 158 3.60 14.02 -26.91
N GLY A 159 2.80 12.98 -27.15
CA GLY A 159 3.21 11.76 -27.82
C GLY A 159 3.86 10.70 -26.92
N GLU A 160 4.10 10.98 -25.63
CA GLU A 160 4.64 9.99 -24.71
C GLU A 160 3.60 8.93 -24.30
N THR A 161 4.03 7.68 -24.38
CA THR A 161 3.39 6.56 -23.68
C THR A 161 3.94 6.46 -22.27
N VAL A 162 3.27 5.71 -21.38
CA VAL A 162 3.79 5.42 -20.03
C VAL A 162 5.23 4.88 -20.13
N LYS A 163 5.46 3.90 -21.02
CA LYS A 163 6.78 3.28 -21.23
C LYS A 163 7.86 4.31 -21.60
N SER A 164 7.61 5.18 -22.57
CA SER A 164 8.62 6.15 -23.02
C SER A 164 8.93 7.17 -21.94
N HIS A 165 7.92 7.62 -21.20
CA HIS A 165 8.11 8.55 -20.08
C HIS A 165 8.95 7.91 -18.97
N VAL A 166 8.57 6.73 -18.47
CA VAL A 166 9.33 6.08 -17.39
C VAL A 166 10.73 5.69 -17.82
N ALA A 167 10.94 5.35 -19.10
CA ALA A 167 12.28 5.08 -19.65
C ALA A 167 13.15 6.33 -19.70
N ARG A 168 12.60 7.48 -20.11
CA ARG A 168 13.30 8.76 -20.06
C ARG A 168 13.67 9.14 -18.63
N VAL A 169 12.73 9.00 -17.69
CA VAL A 169 13.00 9.26 -16.26
C VAL A 169 14.09 8.34 -15.72
N PHE A 170 13.99 7.04 -16.01
CA PHE A 170 14.99 6.06 -15.58
C PHE A 170 16.37 6.38 -16.15
N GLN A 171 16.45 6.75 -17.43
CA GLN A 171 17.69 7.18 -18.07
C GLN A 171 18.27 8.42 -17.39
N ASN A 172 17.44 9.44 -17.12
CA ASN A 172 17.89 10.65 -16.41
C ASN A 172 18.41 10.32 -15.00
N LEU A 173 17.80 9.36 -14.30
CA LEU A 173 18.26 8.91 -12.98
C LEU A 173 19.61 8.19 -13.08
N LEU A 174 19.85 7.43 -14.14
CA LEU A 174 21.16 6.82 -14.42
C LEU A 174 22.21 7.88 -14.76
N ASP A 175 21.89 8.81 -15.66
CA ASP A 175 22.82 9.85 -16.13
C ASP A 175 23.21 10.84 -15.01
N ALA A 176 22.30 11.07 -14.06
CA ALA A 176 22.59 11.87 -12.87
C ALA A 176 23.64 11.22 -11.95
N ARG A 177 23.94 9.91 -12.11
CA ARG A 177 24.97 9.22 -11.33
C ARG A 177 26.34 9.45 -11.95
N LYS A 178 27.23 10.10 -11.18
CA LYS A 178 28.64 10.29 -11.55
C LYS A 178 29.47 9.01 -11.58
N LYS A 179 29.01 7.96 -10.87
CA LYS A 179 29.68 6.66 -10.76
C LYS A 179 28.64 5.56 -10.91
N PRO A 180 29.02 4.39 -11.47
CA PRO A 180 28.17 3.22 -11.44
C PRO A 180 27.82 2.85 -10.00
N VAL A 181 26.54 2.57 -9.75
CA VAL A 181 26.02 2.12 -8.46
C VAL A 181 25.61 0.66 -8.61
N PHE A 182 26.08 -0.19 -7.70
CA PHE A 182 25.66 -1.59 -7.61
C PHE A 182 24.75 -1.77 -6.41
N VAL A 183 23.90 -2.79 -6.46
CA VAL A 183 23.13 -3.19 -5.28
C VAL A 183 24.10 -3.67 -4.21
N ASP A 184 23.96 -3.18 -2.98
CA ASP A 184 24.82 -3.61 -1.88
C ASP A 184 24.57 -5.08 -1.52
N ALA A 185 25.51 -5.68 -0.78
CA ALA A 185 25.49 -7.11 -0.49
C ALA A 185 24.21 -7.55 0.25
N GLU A 186 23.78 -6.77 1.24
CA GLU A 186 22.63 -7.11 2.09
C GLU A 186 21.32 -7.07 1.28
N HIS A 187 21.08 -6.00 0.53
CA HIS A 187 19.90 -5.88 -0.31
C HIS A 187 19.94 -6.89 -1.45
N ARG A 188 21.11 -7.14 -2.04
CA ARG A 188 21.27 -8.16 -3.09
C ARG A 188 20.91 -9.56 -2.59
N ASP A 189 21.39 -9.95 -1.43
CA ASP A 189 21.09 -11.25 -0.83
C ASP A 189 19.60 -11.38 -0.47
N SER A 190 19.02 -10.33 0.12
CA SER A 190 17.59 -10.28 0.44
C SER A 190 16.72 -10.42 -0.81
N LEU A 191 17.03 -9.61 -1.85
CA LEU A 191 16.31 -9.64 -3.12
C LEU A 191 16.50 -10.97 -3.86
N ALA A 192 17.69 -11.57 -3.84
CA ALA A 192 17.93 -12.89 -4.43
C ALA A 192 17.00 -13.97 -3.83
N ALA A 193 16.64 -13.82 -2.56
CA ALA A 193 15.70 -14.71 -1.89
C ALA A 193 14.22 -14.37 -2.15
N GLU A 194 13.90 -13.21 -2.69
CA GLU A 194 12.53 -12.81 -3.02
C GLU A 194 12.08 -13.43 -4.34
N PRO A 195 10.93 -14.14 -4.35
CA PRO A 195 10.40 -14.68 -5.59
C PRO A 195 9.98 -13.53 -6.52
N LEU A 196 10.40 -13.63 -7.76
CA LEU A 196 9.86 -12.76 -8.81
C LEU A 196 8.42 -13.19 -9.15
N PRO A 197 7.58 -12.26 -9.64
CA PRO A 197 6.30 -12.60 -10.24
C PRO A 197 6.46 -13.67 -11.33
N GLU A 198 5.47 -14.55 -11.45
CA GLU A 198 5.49 -15.68 -12.39
C GLU A 198 5.71 -15.23 -13.84
N TRP A 199 5.09 -14.11 -14.25
CA TRP A 199 5.24 -13.57 -15.60
C TRP A 199 6.69 -13.20 -15.97
N MET A 200 7.55 -12.93 -14.98
CA MET A 200 8.96 -12.60 -15.22
C MET A 200 9.81 -13.82 -15.59
N THR A 201 9.31 -15.03 -15.38
CA THR A 201 10.03 -16.27 -15.76
C THR A 201 10.17 -16.43 -17.28
N GLN A 202 9.33 -15.74 -18.06
CA GLN A 202 9.32 -15.79 -19.52
C GLN A 202 10.26 -14.75 -20.16
N ILE A 203 10.89 -13.89 -19.35
CA ILE A 203 11.81 -12.86 -19.84
C ILE A 203 13.11 -13.53 -20.32
N SER A 204 13.57 -13.15 -21.52
CA SER A 204 14.85 -13.58 -22.07
C SER A 204 15.79 -12.38 -22.26
N PRO A 205 17.04 -12.43 -21.73
CA PRO A 205 17.59 -13.49 -20.88
C PRO A 205 16.87 -13.55 -19.51
N PRO A 206 16.96 -14.66 -18.76
CA PRO A 206 16.37 -14.70 -17.43
C PRO A 206 16.96 -13.61 -16.51
N PRO A 207 16.21 -13.09 -15.53
CA PRO A 207 16.74 -12.16 -14.54
C PRO A 207 17.92 -12.75 -13.77
N ASP A 208 19.02 -12.00 -13.62
CA ASP A 208 20.12 -12.42 -12.74
C ASP A 208 19.72 -12.27 -11.27
N ARG A 209 19.44 -13.39 -10.60
CA ARG A 209 19.10 -13.45 -9.17
C ARG A 209 20.25 -13.99 -8.30
N THR A 210 21.49 -13.92 -8.78
CA THR A 210 22.63 -14.39 -8.00
C THR A 210 22.86 -13.49 -6.77
N PRO A 211 22.92 -14.04 -5.55
CA PRO A 211 23.25 -13.28 -4.34
C PRO A 211 24.71 -12.77 -4.38
N GLU A 212 25.01 -11.82 -3.50
CA GLU A 212 26.38 -11.42 -3.18
C GLU A 212 27.09 -12.51 -2.37
N THR A 213 26.44 -12.98 -1.32
CA THR A 213 26.93 -14.08 -0.48
C THR A 213 26.56 -15.42 -1.10
N LEU A 214 27.52 -16.07 -1.73
CA LEU A 214 27.31 -17.38 -2.34
C LEU A 214 27.17 -18.50 -1.30
N PRO A 215 26.31 -19.52 -1.53
CA PRO A 215 26.28 -20.72 -0.71
C PRO A 215 27.60 -21.50 -0.75
N ASP A 216 27.84 -22.30 0.29
CA ASP A 216 28.99 -23.20 0.36
C ASP A 216 29.09 -24.08 -0.88
N GLY A 217 30.31 -24.21 -1.41
CA GLY A 217 30.58 -24.96 -2.64
C GLY A 217 30.46 -24.13 -3.93
N PHE A 218 30.01 -22.87 -3.86
CA PHE A 218 29.98 -21.95 -5.00
C PHE A 218 31.03 -20.85 -4.85
N VAL A 219 31.66 -20.46 -5.95
CA VAL A 219 32.66 -19.38 -6.01
C VAL A 219 32.50 -18.60 -7.30
N ARG A 220 32.68 -17.28 -7.24
CA ARG A 220 32.71 -16.43 -8.44
C ARG A 220 34.05 -16.60 -9.14
N VAL A 221 34.02 -16.89 -10.44
CA VAL A 221 35.22 -17.06 -11.26
C VAL A 221 35.13 -16.21 -12.53
N THR A 222 36.25 -15.64 -12.95
CA THR A 222 36.37 -14.96 -14.23
C THR A 222 36.84 -15.97 -15.28
N ALA A 223 35.99 -16.28 -16.26
CA ALA A 223 36.32 -17.20 -17.34
C ALA A 223 36.99 -16.47 -18.51
N LEU A 224 38.26 -16.79 -18.79
CA LEU A 224 38.98 -16.28 -19.95
C LEU A 224 38.84 -17.27 -21.12
N LEU A 225 37.86 -17.04 -21.98
CA LEU A 225 37.54 -17.90 -23.13
C LEU A 225 37.59 -17.11 -24.45
N PRO A 226 37.99 -17.73 -25.57
CA PRO A 226 37.78 -17.14 -26.90
C PRO A 226 36.30 -16.84 -27.14
N ALA A 227 35.99 -15.80 -27.94
CA ALA A 227 34.61 -15.38 -28.21
C ALA A 227 33.70 -16.52 -28.71
N SER A 228 34.23 -17.41 -29.57
CA SER A 228 33.53 -18.59 -30.08
C SER A 228 33.13 -19.60 -28.99
N LYS A 229 33.75 -19.53 -27.82
CA LYS A 229 33.50 -20.41 -26.66
C LYS A 229 32.81 -19.69 -25.49
N ALA A 230 32.46 -18.41 -25.63
CA ALA A 230 31.82 -17.64 -24.56
C ALA A 230 30.47 -18.27 -24.11
N TYR A 231 29.79 -19.01 -24.98
CA TYR A 231 28.57 -19.75 -24.64
C TYR A 231 28.78 -20.79 -23.53
N ILE A 232 30.00 -21.32 -23.35
CA ILE A 232 30.33 -22.29 -22.30
C ILE A 232 30.21 -21.64 -20.92
N ALA A 233 30.83 -20.47 -20.74
CA ALA A 233 30.73 -19.70 -19.50
C ALA A 233 29.28 -19.28 -19.21
N ARG A 234 28.51 -18.91 -20.24
CA ARG A 234 27.06 -18.62 -20.08
C ARG A 234 26.30 -19.84 -19.59
N LYS A 235 26.55 -21.01 -20.19
CA LYS A 235 25.91 -22.27 -19.78
C LYS A 235 26.23 -22.64 -18.33
N TRP A 236 27.48 -22.48 -17.90
CA TRP A 236 27.86 -22.70 -16.50
C TRP A 236 27.23 -21.70 -15.55
N SER A 237 27.18 -20.42 -15.94
CA SER A 237 26.55 -19.35 -15.14
C SER A 237 25.06 -19.62 -14.90
N VAL A 238 24.32 -19.99 -15.95
CA VAL A 238 22.88 -20.30 -15.84
C VAL A 238 22.67 -21.52 -14.94
N ALA A 239 23.43 -22.61 -15.16
CA ALA A 239 23.32 -23.80 -14.33
C ALA A 239 23.65 -23.52 -12.85
N ALA A 240 24.65 -22.68 -12.58
CA ALA A 240 24.99 -22.28 -11.21
C ALA A 240 23.91 -21.38 -10.60
N GLN A 241 23.36 -20.44 -11.37
CA GLN A 241 22.25 -19.58 -10.94
C GLN A 241 21.04 -20.40 -10.50
N ASP A 242 20.62 -21.38 -11.31
CA ASP A 242 19.48 -22.25 -10.98
C ASP A 242 19.71 -22.97 -9.64
N CYS A 243 20.89 -23.60 -9.46
CA CYS A 243 21.22 -24.27 -8.21
C CYS A 243 21.28 -23.31 -7.00
N ILE A 244 21.87 -22.13 -7.17
CA ILE A 244 21.98 -21.14 -6.08
C ILE A 244 20.59 -20.62 -5.70
N SER A 245 19.76 -20.26 -6.68
CA SER A 245 18.40 -19.78 -6.45
C SER A 245 17.55 -20.81 -5.72
N ASP A 246 17.67 -22.09 -6.07
CA ASP A 246 16.99 -23.17 -5.35
C ASP A 246 17.44 -23.31 -3.89
N ILE A 247 18.76 -23.26 -3.63
CA ILE A 247 19.31 -23.31 -2.26
C ILE A 247 18.83 -22.12 -1.43
N VAL A 248 18.90 -20.91 -1.99
CA VAL A 248 18.47 -19.68 -1.32
C VAL A 248 16.97 -19.73 -1.01
N ARG A 249 16.15 -20.20 -1.97
CA ARG A 249 14.71 -20.38 -1.79
C ARG A 249 14.40 -21.38 -0.68
N GLN A 250 15.09 -22.53 -0.65
CA GLN A 250 14.91 -23.54 0.41
C GLN A 250 15.26 -22.97 1.79
N LYS A 251 16.42 -22.31 1.93
CA LYS A 251 16.82 -21.65 3.18
C LYS A 251 15.78 -20.63 3.65
N ARG A 252 15.18 -19.85 2.74
CA ARG A 252 14.12 -18.90 3.08
C ARG A 252 12.86 -19.61 3.59
N VAL A 253 12.42 -20.67 2.92
CA VAL A 253 11.25 -21.46 3.34
C VAL A 253 11.47 -22.03 4.74
N GLU A 254 12.66 -22.57 5.00
CA GLU A 254 13.05 -23.06 6.33
C GLU A 254 13.07 -21.95 7.37
N ALA A 255 13.62 -20.77 7.05
CA ALA A 255 13.66 -19.63 7.94
C ALA A 255 12.25 -19.09 8.26
N LEU A 256 11.36 -19.01 7.25
CA LEU A 256 9.96 -18.63 7.46
C LEU A 256 9.22 -19.64 8.32
N ALA A 257 9.40 -20.93 8.07
CA ALA A 257 8.83 -21.99 8.90
C ALA A 257 9.37 -21.96 10.34
N ALA A 258 10.66 -21.68 10.52
CA ALA A 258 11.28 -21.51 11.84
C ALA A 258 10.70 -20.30 12.57
N ARG A 259 10.58 -19.15 11.89
CA ARG A 259 9.95 -17.94 12.43
C ARG A 259 8.49 -18.17 12.78
N GLU A 260 7.74 -18.90 11.98
CA GLU A 260 6.35 -19.26 12.28
C GLU A 260 6.27 -20.19 13.50
N ARG A 261 7.16 -21.18 13.63
CA ARG A 261 7.26 -22.02 14.83
C ARG A 261 7.61 -21.19 16.06
N GLU A 262 8.51 -20.22 15.94
CA GLU A 262 8.88 -19.31 17.03
C GLU A 262 7.70 -18.40 17.41
N LEU A 263 7.02 -17.80 16.43
CA LEU A 263 5.78 -17.06 16.66
C LEU A 263 4.69 -17.93 17.29
N ALA A 264 4.57 -19.20 16.89
CA ALA A 264 3.64 -20.15 17.50
C ALA A 264 4.02 -20.47 18.95
N LYS A 265 5.32 -20.60 19.27
CA LYS A 265 5.82 -20.74 20.65
C LYS A 265 5.51 -19.49 21.48
N LEU A 266 5.76 -18.30 20.94
CA LEU A 266 5.44 -17.03 21.58
C LEU A 266 3.93 -16.89 21.81
N ARG A 267 3.10 -17.24 20.82
CA ARG A 267 1.63 -17.30 20.95
C ARG A 267 1.19 -18.29 22.04
N ALA A 268 1.89 -19.41 22.20
CA ALA A 268 1.62 -20.41 23.23
C ALA A 268 2.15 -20.04 24.63
N GLN A 269 3.18 -19.19 24.72
CA GLN A 269 3.78 -18.70 25.98
C GLN A 269 3.08 -17.43 26.51
N SER A 270 2.56 -16.59 25.61
CA SER A 270 1.82 -15.36 25.90
C SER A 270 0.67 -15.51 26.93
N PRO A 271 -0.01 -16.66 27.11
CA PRO A 271 -1.05 -16.79 28.14
C PRO A 271 -0.55 -16.98 29.59
N LYS A 272 0.73 -17.31 29.84
CA LYS A 272 1.24 -17.61 31.20
C LYS A 272 1.89 -16.42 31.89
N GLU A 273 2.67 -15.62 31.16
CA GLU A 273 3.28 -14.39 31.71
C GLU A 273 2.25 -13.25 31.81
N TYR A 274 1.30 -13.16 30.87
CA TYR A 274 0.13 -12.26 30.92
C TYR A 274 -0.73 -12.50 32.17
N LYS A 275 -0.98 -13.76 32.54
CA LYS A 275 -1.70 -14.11 33.78
C LYS A 275 -0.94 -13.73 35.06
N GLN A 276 0.39 -13.77 35.04
CA GLN A 276 1.21 -13.36 36.19
C GLN A 276 1.35 -11.83 36.31
N GLN A 277 1.36 -11.10 35.19
CA GLN A 277 1.32 -9.63 35.18
C GLN A 277 -0.08 -9.08 35.51
N LEU A 278 -1.16 -9.76 35.13
CA LEU A 278 -2.55 -9.46 35.55
C LEU A 278 -2.71 -9.45 37.08
N ILE A 279 -1.90 -10.19 37.83
CA ILE A 279 -1.90 -10.18 39.31
C ILE A 279 -1.35 -8.85 39.86
N LYS A 280 -0.46 -8.16 39.13
CA LYS A 280 0.05 -6.82 39.50
C LYS A 280 -0.91 -5.67 39.12
N VAL A 281 -1.76 -5.85 38.10
CA VAL A 281 -2.80 -4.88 37.68
C VAL A 281 -4.02 -4.86 38.63
N GLN A 282 -3.98 -5.64 39.72
CA GLN A 282 -5.00 -5.63 40.79
C GLN A 282 -5.21 -4.25 41.48
N GLN A 283 -4.45 -3.21 41.12
CA GLN A 283 -4.70 -1.83 41.56
C GLN A 283 -5.89 -1.14 40.85
N TYR A 284 -6.43 -1.68 39.75
CA TYR A 284 -7.55 -1.07 39.00
C TYR A 284 -8.77 -1.99 38.83
N ARG A 285 -9.10 -2.78 39.88
CA ARG A 285 -10.20 -3.79 39.88
C ARG A 285 -11.59 -3.26 39.52
N GLU A 286 -11.79 -1.94 39.45
CA GLU A 286 -13.08 -1.31 39.19
C GLU A 286 -13.42 -1.18 37.69
N PHE A 287 -12.43 -1.20 36.80
CA PHE A 287 -12.67 -1.09 35.35
C PHE A 287 -12.72 -2.46 34.68
N TYR A 288 -13.66 -2.65 33.75
CA TYR A 288 -13.80 -3.85 32.94
C TYR A 288 -14.16 -3.51 31.50
N VAL A 289 -13.84 -4.38 30.55
CA VAL A 289 -14.22 -4.19 29.14
C VAL A 289 -15.74 -4.15 29.01
N GLY A 290 -16.25 -3.13 28.33
CA GLY A 290 -17.67 -2.84 28.21
C GLY A 290 -18.22 -1.89 29.27
N ALA A 291 -17.45 -1.55 30.30
CA ALA A 291 -17.84 -0.56 31.29
C ALA A 291 -18.04 0.82 30.66
N ARG A 292 -19.03 1.56 31.18
CA ARG A 292 -19.26 2.97 30.86
C ARG A 292 -18.50 3.83 31.85
N CYS A 293 -17.72 4.77 31.34
CA CYS A 293 -16.91 5.66 32.15
C CYS A 293 -17.10 7.09 31.71
N GLU A 294 -17.09 8.01 32.66
CA GLU A 294 -17.02 9.44 32.41
C GLU A 294 -15.55 9.87 32.35
N ILE A 295 -15.20 10.71 31.38
CA ILE A 295 -13.88 11.35 31.33
C ILE A 295 -13.81 12.38 32.46
N ALA A 296 -13.12 12.04 33.55
CA ALA A 296 -12.97 12.90 34.72
C ALA A 296 -11.84 13.93 34.55
N LYS A 297 -10.81 13.58 33.77
CA LYS A 297 -9.63 14.41 33.56
C LYS A 297 -9.03 14.17 32.18
N VAL A 298 -8.41 15.19 31.61
CA VAL A 298 -7.65 15.09 30.36
C VAL A 298 -6.23 15.60 30.56
N ASN A 299 -5.29 15.03 29.80
CA ASN A 299 -3.87 15.37 29.92
C ASN A 299 -3.47 16.60 29.09
N HIS A 300 -4.29 17.01 28.11
CA HIS A 300 -4.00 18.14 27.23
C HIS A 300 -5.13 19.18 27.27
N PRO A 301 -4.83 20.49 27.41
CA PRO A 301 -5.85 21.55 27.52
C PRO A 301 -6.85 21.61 26.35
N VAL A 302 -6.44 21.20 25.15
CA VAL A 302 -7.31 21.15 23.95
C VAL A 302 -8.50 20.18 24.10
N SER A 303 -8.35 19.18 24.97
CA SER A 303 -9.37 18.14 25.24
C SER A 303 -10.22 18.48 26.45
N ALA A 304 -10.06 19.67 27.06
CA ALA A 304 -10.83 20.05 28.26
C ALA A 304 -12.34 20.03 28.01
N ARG A 305 -12.76 20.23 26.74
CA ARG A 305 -14.16 20.14 26.30
C ARG A 305 -14.75 18.73 26.36
N ASP A 306 -13.90 17.70 26.46
CA ASP A 306 -14.30 16.29 26.44
C ASP A 306 -14.52 15.75 27.86
N ILE A 307 -14.11 16.48 28.91
CA ILE A 307 -14.42 16.16 30.31
C ILE A 307 -15.94 16.07 30.48
N GLY A 308 -16.42 15.02 31.13
CA GLY A 308 -17.84 14.72 31.30
C GLY A 308 -18.45 13.86 30.18
N THR A 309 -17.71 13.59 29.10
CA THR A 309 -18.19 12.70 28.04
C THR A 309 -18.17 11.25 28.53
N VAL A 310 -19.23 10.50 28.21
CA VAL A 310 -19.32 9.07 28.50
C VAL A 310 -18.66 8.27 27.37
N VAL A 311 -17.75 7.39 27.74
CA VAL A 311 -17.02 6.49 26.86
C VAL A 311 -17.22 5.05 27.30
N LYS A 312 -17.13 4.12 26.35
CA LYS A 312 -17.23 2.69 26.62
C LYS A 312 -15.87 2.03 26.44
N ILE A 313 -15.41 1.34 27.48
CA ILE A 313 -14.10 0.67 27.45
C ILE A 313 -14.14 -0.49 26.46
N VAL A 314 -13.17 -0.50 25.54
CA VAL A 314 -12.99 -1.57 24.55
C VAL A 314 -11.83 -2.48 24.93
N THR A 315 -10.72 -1.89 25.37
CA THR A 315 -9.50 -2.61 25.68
C THR A 315 -8.84 -1.97 26.89
N ILE A 316 -8.35 -2.80 27.81
CA ILE A 316 -7.48 -2.37 28.90
C ILE A 316 -6.13 -3.04 28.65
N TYR A 317 -5.10 -2.23 28.40
CA TYR A 317 -3.74 -2.73 28.23
C TYR A 317 -3.05 -2.92 29.58
N ASP A 318 -2.11 -3.85 29.64
CA ASP A 318 -1.34 -4.17 30.84
C ASP A 318 -0.48 -3.00 31.35
N SER A 319 -0.28 -1.98 30.50
CA SER A 319 0.36 -0.71 30.84
C SER A 319 -0.50 0.22 31.69
N GLY A 320 -1.77 -0.15 31.99
CA GLY A 320 -2.75 0.74 32.63
C GLY A 320 -3.41 1.74 31.66
N THR A 321 -3.14 1.59 30.36
CA THR A 321 -3.78 2.39 29.31
C THR A 321 -5.13 1.78 28.93
N ILE A 322 -6.18 2.58 28.98
CA ILE A 322 -7.56 2.19 28.67
C ILE A 322 -7.93 2.77 27.31
N VAL A 323 -8.36 1.92 26.39
CA VAL A 323 -8.95 2.33 25.11
C VAL A 323 -10.44 2.37 25.25
N ALA A 324 -11.05 3.50 24.91
CA ALA A 324 -12.48 3.65 24.89
C ALA A 324 -12.94 4.41 23.65
N HIS A 325 -14.18 4.16 23.25
CA HIS A 325 -14.86 4.94 22.22
C HIS A 325 -16.02 5.73 22.85
N ASP A 326 -16.48 6.78 22.18
CA ASP A 326 -17.68 7.52 22.58
C ASP A 326 -18.88 6.57 22.75
N ASP A 327 -19.59 6.67 23.87
CA ASP A 327 -20.79 5.86 24.13
C ASP A 327 -22.01 6.48 23.44
N LYS A 328 -21.98 6.48 22.11
CA LYS A 328 -23.04 6.97 21.23
C LYS A 328 -23.42 5.87 20.22
N PRO A 329 -24.67 5.82 19.75
CA PRO A 329 -25.04 4.88 18.70
C PRO A 329 -24.37 5.26 17.36
N PRO A 330 -24.04 4.29 16.49
CA PRO A 330 -23.61 4.58 15.13
C PRO A 330 -24.69 5.37 14.39
N ARG A 331 -24.25 6.38 13.63
CA ARG A 331 -25.10 7.11 12.70
C ARG A 331 -25.05 6.45 11.33
N TYR A 332 -26.18 6.45 10.66
CA TYR A 332 -26.36 5.82 9.37
C TYR A 332 -26.90 6.83 8.37
N ARG A 333 -26.52 6.65 7.11
CA ARG A 333 -27.10 7.32 5.95
C ARG A 333 -27.52 6.27 4.93
N TYR A 334 -28.37 6.61 3.98
CA TYR A 334 -28.70 5.73 2.87
C TYR A 334 -27.90 6.13 1.64
N ASN A 335 -27.29 5.15 0.96
CA ASN A 335 -26.65 5.39 -0.34
C ASN A 335 -27.69 5.37 -1.47
N ASN A 336 -27.26 5.78 -2.67
CA ASN A 336 -28.12 5.79 -3.88
C ASN A 336 -28.63 4.40 -4.29
N ARG A 337 -28.04 3.31 -3.76
CA ARG A 337 -28.49 1.93 -3.96
C ARG A 337 -29.56 1.52 -2.93
N GLY A 338 -30.10 2.47 -2.18
CA GLY A 338 -31.10 2.23 -1.12
C GLY A 338 -30.55 1.48 0.09
N ARG A 339 -29.22 1.28 0.18
CA ARG A 339 -28.60 0.56 1.29
C ARG A 339 -28.27 1.50 2.42
N LYS A 340 -28.64 1.09 3.63
CA LYS A 340 -28.23 1.74 4.87
C LYS A 340 -26.72 1.51 5.06
N ILE A 341 -25.94 2.58 5.00
CA ILE A 341 -24.50 2.58 5.22
C ILE A 341 -24.17 3.38 6.47
N ILE A 342 -23.06 3.04 7.11
CA ILE A 342 -22.58 3.72 8.31
C ILE A 342 -22.01 5.08 7.89
N GLU A 343 -22.56 6.15 8.44
CA GLU A 343 -22.05 7.52 8.25
C GLU A 343 -20.96 7.83 9.27
N TYR A 344 -21.16 7.38 10.51
CA TYR A 344 -20.23 7.58 11.61
C TYR A 344 -20.44 6.48 12.64
N ASP A 345 -19.46 5.61 12.84
CA ASP A 345 -19.44 4.66 13.95
C ASP A 345 -18.44 5.16 15.01
N PRO A 346 -18.92 5.57 16.20
CA PRO A 346 -18.05 5.90 17.33
C PRO A 346 -16.99 4.84 17.62
N ARG A 347 -17.28 3.55 17.35
CA ARG A 347 -16.35 2.43 17.58
C ARG A 347 -15.11 2.49 16.69
N CYS A 348 -15.15 3.21 15.57
CA CYS A 348 -14.00 3.43 14.69
C CYS A 348 -13.03 4.49 15.24
N ILE A 349 -13.44 5.29 16.24
CA ILE A 349 -12.59 6.30 16.86
C ILE A 349 -12.27 5.85 18.29
N MET A 350 -11.05 5.35 18.46
CA MET A 350 -10.55 4.84 19.72
C MET A 350 -9.61 5.86 20.36
N THR A 351 -9.95 6.30 21.57
CA THR A 351 -9.14 7.24 22.35
C THR A 351 -8.48 6.50 23.50
N TYR A 352 -7.23 6.87 23.79
CA TYR A 352 -6.42 6.27 24.84
C TYR A 352 -6.48 7.15 26.09
N TYR A 353 -6.80 6.53 27.22
CA TYR A 353 -6.91 7.17 28.53
C TYR A 353 -5.97 6.48 29.52
N SER A 354 -5.48 7.23 30.51
CA SER A 354 -4.98 6.63 31.75
C SER A 354 -6.17 6.25 32.63
N ALA A 355 -6.03 5.27 33.52
CA ALA A 355 -7.06 4.96 34.52
C ALA A 355 -7.47 6.20 35.33
N ASP A 356 -6.50 7.05 35.69
CA ASP A 356 -6.73 8.30 36.45
C ASP A 356 -7.57 9.34 35.68
N ASN A 357 -7.77 9.16 34.38
CA ASN A 357 -8.56 10.05 33.53
C ASN A 357 -10.05 9.68 33.50
N LEU A 358 -10.41 8.48 33.97
CA LEU A 358 -11.73 7.91 33.85
C LEU A 358 -12.36 7.69 35.23
N LYS A 359 -13.68 7.84 35.28
CA LYS A 359 -14.48 7.50 36.45
C LYS A 359 -15.57 6.52 36.02
N LEU A 360 -15.64 5.37 36.68
CA LEU A 360 -16.68 4.37 36.41
C LEU A 360 -18.07 4.96 36.73
N ILE A 361 -19.02 4.75 35.82
CA ILE A 361 -20.43 5.06 36.07
C ILE A 361 -21.08 3.79 36.60
N GLU A 362 -21.52 3.79 37.86
CA GLU A 362 -22.32 2.69 38.41
C GLU A 362 -23.66 2.63 37.67
N GLU A 363 -23.98 1.48 37.07
CA GLU A 363 -25.32 1.25 36.51
C GLU A 363 -26.34 1.24 37.66
N LYS A 364 -27.17 2.28 37.75
CA LYS A 364 -28.45 2.14 38.44
C LYS A 364 -29.33 1.23 37.60
N ASP A 365 -29.82 0.15 38.21
CA ASP A 365 -30.89 -0.71 37.70
C ASP A 365 -32.08 0.14 37.23
N ASP A 366 -32.17 0.47 35.94
CA ASP A 366 -33.35 1.15 35.37
C ASP A 366 -33.87 0.52 34.07
N ASP A 367 -33.44 -0.70 33.70
CA ASP A 367 -33.98 -1.43 32.54
C ASP A 367 -34.30 -2.92 32.83
N ARG A 368 -34.99 -3.18 33.95
CA ARG A 368 -35.85 -4.37 34.10
C ARG A 368 -37.31 -3.95 34.18
N ASN A 369 -37.83 -3.37 33.10
CA ASN A 369 -39.25 -3.46 32.73
C ASN A 369 -39.45 -2.85 31.33
N GLY A 370 -39.48 -3.73 30.33
CA GLY A 370 -39.89 -3.45 28.96
C GLY A 370 -40.27 -4.76 28.28
#